data_AF-A0A1T1AQG5-F1
#
_entry.id   AF-A0A1T1AQG5-F1
#
_cell.length_a   1.000
_cell.length_b   1.000
_cell.length_c   1.000
_cell.angle_alpha   90.00
_cell.angle_beta   90.00
_cell.angle_gamma   90.00
#
_symmetry.space_group_name_H-M   'P 1'
#
loop_
_entity.id
_entity.type
_entity.pdbx_description
1 polymer ?
#
loop_
_entity_poly.entity_id
_entity_poly.type
_entity_poly.pdbx_seq_one_letter_code
_entity_poly.pdbx_strand_id
1 'polypeptide(L)'
;MNLLEALFSGAKAFVKELVSVARTVVREVLKEVDQSAFGRSATRLVDGIADRYFTQARDLSEEESELAEKSRRDGLRTEADAERLREIAAERERVRAKMERINAERSAQDLRDHADETLVARLDDDELSSTVGILAAKVCPACGGTMRIRQGPVASDTGIRRFYWQCTEPNLPMCPYVKLDPSKVNAGVVRLADPDLDTPKEQRRAVWNRNDVIAETHGRVRQHLGDDDKQVVCPRHLLPMKLLPKRNQGGRVLDSYEYVCLGVTTDGKACEYKIDLQTMPQVAAMLRRTEGEGIIRH
;
A
#
# COMPACT_ATOMS: atom_id res chain seq x y z
N MET A 1 -10.01 -24.86 4.38
CA MET A 1 -8.94 -24.25 5.21
C MET A 1 -8.99 -22.75 4.95
N ASN A 2 -8.40 -21.92 5.82
CA ASN A 2 -8.35 -20.46 5.62
C ASN A 2 -6.87 -20.07 5.52
N LEU A 3 -6.32 -20.26 4.32
CA LEU A 3 -4.92 -20.13 3.94
C LEU A 3 -4.54 -18.67 3.69
N LEU A 4 -5.46 -17.87 3.14
CA LEU A 4 -5.21 -16.46 2.82
C LEU A 4 -5.15 -15.61 4.10
N GLU A 5 -4.06 -14.86 4.25
CA GLU A 5 -3.86 -13.91 5.35
C GLU A 5 -4.12 -12.46 4.91
N ALA A 6 -3.68 -12.13 3.69
CA ALA A 6 -3.88 -10.82 3.06
C ALA A 6 -3.69 -10.92 1.55
N LEU A 7 -4.48 -10.17 0.78
CA LEU A 7 -4.33 -10.03 -0.67
C LEU A 7 -3.93 -8.59 -1.01
N PHE A 8 -2.95 -8.40 -1.87
CA PHE A 8 -2.40 -7.10 -2.27
C PHE A 8 -2.57 -6.87 -3.77
N SER A 9 -2.56 -5.58 -4.16
CA SER A 9 -2.50 -5.18 -5.56
C SER A 9 -1.27 -5.74 -6.26
N GLY A 10 -1.43 -6.19 -7.51
CA GLY A 10 -0.37 -6.78 -8.32
C GLY A 10 -0.01 -8.19 -7.85
N ALA A 11 -0.69 -9.21 -8.39
CA ALA A 11 -0.44 -10.65 -8.24
C ALA A 11 0.32 -11.08 -6.96
N LYS A 12 -0.08 -10.58 -5.77
CA LYS A 12 0.63 -10.81 -4.51
C LYS A 12 -0.34 -11.15 -3.38
N ALA A 13 -0.09 -12.25 -2.69
CA ALA A 13 -0.89 -12.69 -1.53
C ALA A 13 -0.01 -13.25 -0.42
N PHE A 14 -0.34 -12.93 0.83
CA PHE A 14 0.25 -13.58 2.00
C PHE A 14 -0.59 -14.77 2.41
N VAL A 15 0.08 -15.88 2.69
CA VAL A 15 -0.54 -17.13 3.11
C VAL A 15 -0.01 -17.55 4.47
N LYS A 16 -0.89 -18.09 5.31
CA LYS A 16 -0.57 -18.43 6.71
C LYS A 16 0.45 -19.57 6.85
N GLU A 17 0.52 -20.43 5.83
CA GLU A 17 1.41 -21.59 5.81
C GLU A 17 2.20 -21.63 4.51
N LEU A 18 3.51 -21.84 4.65
CA LEU A 18 4.40 -22.07 3.52
C LEU A 18 4.15 -23.48 2.95
N VAL A 19 3.64 -23.55 1.73
CA VAL A 19 3.39 -24.80 1.01
C VAL A 19 4.30 -24.86 -0.21
N SER A 20 4.87 -26.03 -0.49
CA SER A 20 5.87 -26.22 -1.55
C SER A 20 5.32 -26.15 -2.98
N VAL A 21 4.01 -26.24 -3.17
CA VAL A 21 3.38 -26.33 -4.50
C VAL A 21 2.58 -25.06 -4.81
N ALA A 22 3.19 -24.14 -5.55
CA ALA A 22 2.62 -22.83 -5.86
C ALA A 22 1.23 -22.90 -6.50
N ARG A 23 1.03 -23.74 -7.51
CA ARG A 23 -0.28 -23.92 -8.17
C ARG A 23 -1.39 -24.33 -7.20
N THR A 24 -1.08 -25.18 -6.21
CA THR A 24 -2.07 -25.60 -5.21
C THR A 24 -2.42 -24.43 -4.29
N VAL A 25 -1.42 -23.65 -3.87
CA VAL A 25 -1.63 -22.46 -3.05
C VAL A 25 -2.47 -21.42 -3.77
N VAL A 26 -2.12 -21.10 -5.02
CA VAL A 26 -2.86 -20.14 -5.85
C VAL A 26 -4.31 -20.58 -6.01
N ARG A 27 -4.55 -21.87 -6.31
CA ARG A 27 -5.91 -22.40 -6.42
C ARG A 27 -6.73 -22.25 -5.13
N GLU A 28 -6.14 -22.58 -3.98
CA GLU A 28 -6.83 -22.44 -2.69
C GLU A 28 -7.06 -20.96 -2.32
N VAL A 29 -6.08 -20.08 -2.57
CA VAL A 29 -6.23 -18.63 -2.38
C VAL A 29 -7.38 -18.10 -3.25
N LEU A 30 -7.40 -18.46 -4.54
CA LEU A 30 -8.45 -18.02 -5.46
C LEU A 30 -9.83 -18.56 -5.03
N LYS A 31 -9.91 -19.81 -4.57
CA LYS A 31 -11.14 -20.40 -4.04
C LYS A 31 -11.64 -19.66 -2.80
N GLU A 32 -10.74 -19.28 -1.89
CA GLU A 32 -11.08 -18.48 -0.72
C GLU A 32 -11.54 -17.06 -1.11
N VAL A 33 -10.91 -16.45 -2.12
CA VAL A 33 -11.33 -15.16 -2.67
C VAL A 33 -12.70 -15.24 -3.33
N ASP A 34 -12.97 -16.28 -4.11
CA ASP A 34 -14.27 -16.51 -4.77
C ASP A 34 -15.41 -16.69 -3.75
N GLN A 35 -15.11 -17.30 -2.60
CA GLN A 35 -16.06 -17.49 -1.50
C GLN A 35 -16.22 -16.24 -0.62
N SER A 36 -15.28 -15.31 -0.68
CA SER A 36 -15.31 -14.05 0.07
C SER A 36 -16.37 -13.08 -0.46
N ALA A 37 -16.63 -12.01 0.28
CA ALA A 37 -17.55 -10.94 -0.13
C ALA A 37 -17.14 -10.28 -1.46
N PHE A 38 -15.85 -10.34 -1.83
CA PHE A 38 -15.30 -9.73 -3.04
C PHE A 38 -15.50 -10.61 -4.30
N GLY A 39 -15.61 -11.93 -4.15
CA GLY A 39 -15.61 -12.88 -5.27
C GLY A 39 -16.93 -13.04 -6.02
N ARG A 40 -18.07 -12.68 -5.41
CA ARG A 40 -19.41 -13.00 -5.94
C ARG A 40 -19.85 -12.22 -7.19
N SER A 41 -19.00 -11.37 -7.76
CA SER A 41 -19.39 -10.44 -8.83
C SER A 41 -18.27 -10.12 -9.84
N ALA A 42 -17.31 -11.03 -10.01
CA ALA A 42 -16.19 -10.86 -10.93
C ALA A 42 -16.60 -10.96 -12.42
N THR A 43 -17.25 -9.92 -12.94
CA THR A 43 -17.23 -9.62 -14.38
C THR A 43 -16.05 -8.71 -14.66
N ARG A 44 -15.20 -9.09 -15.62
CA ARG A 44 -14.04 -8.34 -16.15
C ARG A 44 -14.17 -6.83 -15.97
N LEU A 45 -13.39 -6.23 -15.07
CA LEU A 45 -13.30 -4.77 -14.95
C LEU A 45 -11.94 -4.27 -15.41
N VAL A 46 -12.05 -3.36 -16.39
CA VAL A 46 -11.01 -2.68 -17.16
C VAL A 46 -10.38 -1.57 -16.32
N ASP A 47 -9.08 -1.34 -16.46
CA ASP A 47 -8.25 -0.36 -15.73
C ASP A 47 -8.87 1.04 -15.54
N GLY A 48 -9.78 1.47 -16.42
CA GLY A 48 -10.45 2.78 -16.35
C GLY A 48 -11.43 2.99 -15.19
N ILE A 49 -11.75 1.96 -14.38
CA ILE A 49 -12.69 2.09 -13.25
C ILE A 49 -12.01 2.58 -11.98
N ALA A 50 -10.77 2.18 -11.71
CA ALA A 50 -10.02 2.67 -10.55
C ALA A 50 -9.78 4.19 -10.64
N ASP A 51 -9.48 4.68 -11.85
CA ASP A 51 -9.24 6.10 -12.12
C ASP A 51 -10.46 6.99 -11.88
N ARG A 52 -11.68 6.43 -12.06
CA ARG A 52 -12.93 7.14 -11.74
C ARG A 52 -13.07 7.38 -10.24
N TYR A 53 -12.73 6.40 -9.41
CA TYR A 53 -12.83 6.56 -7.95
C TYR A 53 -11.75 7.48 -7.40
N PHE A 54 -10.54 7.45 -7.96
CA PHE A 54 -9.53 8.44 -7.63
C PHE A 54 -9.95 9.86 -8.02
N THR A 55 -10.64 10.01 -9.16
CA THR A 55 -11.21 11.31 -9.56
C THR A 55 -12.28 11.75 -8.57
N GLN A 56 -13.24 10.88 -8.24
CA GLN A 56 -14.27 11.21 -7.25
C GLN A 56 -13.68 11.56 -5.88
N ALA A 57 -12.64 10.85 -5.43
CA ALA A 57 -11.95 11.15 -4.18
C ALA A 57 -11.26 12.53 -4.22
N ARG A 58 -10.68 12.90 -5.37
CA ARG A 58 -10.08 14.22 -5.60
C ARG A 58 -11.13 15.32 -5.57
N ASP A 59 -12.24 15.16 -6.28
CA ASP A 59 -13.32 16.15 -6.29
C ASP A 59 -13.84 16.40 -4.85
N LEU A 60 -14.02 15.35 -4.07
CA LEU A 60 -14.40 15.45 -2.65
C LEU A 60 -13.33 16.14 -1.79
N SER A 61 -12.04 15.96 -2.11
CA SER A 61 -10.94 16.60 -1.38
C SER A 61 -10.79 18.08 -1.76
N GLU A 62 -11.07 18.43 -3.02
CA GLU A 62 -11.07 19.82 -3.51
C GLU A 62 -12.23 20.59 -2.87
N GLU A 63 -13.44 20.02 -2.83
CA GLU A 63 -14.59 20.64 -2.18
C GLU A 63 -14.37 20.84 -0.67
N GLU A 64 -13.77 19.87 0.03
CA GLU A 64 -13.38 20.03 1.44
C GLU A 64 -12.37 21.18 1.63
N SER A 65 -11.46 21.37 0.67
CA SER A 65 -10.50 22.48 0.67
C SER A 65 -11.19 23.83 0.52
N GLU A 66 -12.13 23.93 -0.42
CA GLU A 66 -12.92 25.15 -0.66
C GLU A 66 -13.75 25.55 0.57
N LEU A 67 -14.40 24.58 1.22
CA LEU A 67 -15.16 24.80 2.45
C LEU A 67 -14.26 25.26 3.60
N ALA A 68 -13.05 24.69 3.71
CA ALA A 68 -12.08 25.13 4.71
C ALA A 68 -11.56 26.55 4.43
N GLU A 69 -11.29 26.88 3.16
CA GLU A 69 -10.88 28.22 2.75
C GLU A 69 -11.96 29.27 3.01
N LYS A 70 -13.21 28.95 2.66
CA LYS A 70 -14.39 29.78 2.99
C LYS A 70 -14.48 30.02 4.50
N SER A 71 -14.39 28.97 5.31
CA SER A 71 -14.47 29.10 6.77
C SER A 71 -13.33 29.94 7.36
N ARG A 72 -12.11 29.83 6.82
CA ARG A 72 -10.98 30.70 7.23
C ARG A 72 -11.21 32.16 6.86
N ARG A 73 -11.76 32.42 5.68
CA ARG A 73 -12.06 33.76 5.18
C ARG A 73 -13.15 34.44 6.00
N ASP A 74 -14.20 33.69 6.30
CA ASP A 74 -15.39 34.20 6.99
C ASP A 74 -15.23 34.18 8.52
N GLY A 75 -14.22 33.45 9.04
CA GLY A 75 -13.94 33.30 10.46
C GLY A 75 -14.92 32.39 11.21
N LEU A 76 -15.92 31.86 10.52
CA LEU A 76 -16.94 30.97 11.08
C LEU A 76 -17.32 29.89 10.06
N ARG A 77 -17.93 28.80 10.55
CA ARG A 77 -18.50 27.74 9.71
C ARG A 77 -20.02 27.79 9.83
N THR A 78 -20.72 27.86 8.71
CA THR A 78 -22.18 27.85 8.72
C THR A 78 -22.73 26.44 8.96
N GLU A 79 -23.99 26.33 9.35
CA GLU A 79 -24.66 25.03 9.50
C GLU A 79 -24.69 24.25 8.18
N ALA A 80 -24.92 24.94 7.06
CA ALA A 80 -24.88 24.36 5.72
C ALA A 80 -23.49 23.80 5.37
N ASP A 81 -22.41 24.51 5.71
CA ASP A 81 -21.04 24.01 5.51
C ASP A 81 -20.79 22.74 6.35
N ALA A 82 -21.27 22.73 7.60
CA ALA A 82 -21.15 21.58 8.48
C ALA A 82 -21.95 20.37 7.98
N GLU A 83 -23.13 20.60 7.41
CA GLU A 83 -23.93 19.57 6.75
C GLU A 83 -23.23 19.01 5.52
N ARG A 84 -22.70 19.87 4.65
CA ARG A 84 -21.98 19.41 3.46
C ARG A 84 -20.73 18.59 3.81
N LEU A 85 -19.99 18.96 4.86
CA LEU A 85 -18.86 18.15 5.35
C LEU A 85 -19.29 16.75 5.81
N ARG A 86 -20.49 16.61 6.42
CA ARG A 86 -21.03 15.29 6.78
C ARG A 86 -21.38 14.47 5.54
N GLU A 87 -21.95 15.10 4.53
CA GLU A 87 -22.24 14.43 3.25
C GLU A 87 -20.96 13.98 2.55
N ILE A 88 -19.94 14.85 2.45
CA ILE A 88 -18.63 14.51 1.90
C ILE A 88 -18.03 13.29 2.62
N ALA A 89 -18.11 13.24 3.96
CA ALA A 89 -17.64 12.10 4.72
C ALA A 89 -18.41 10.80 4.37
N ALA A 90 -19.73 10.87 4.24
CA ALA A 90 -20.56 9.73 3.86
C ALA A 90 -20.31 9.28 2.41
N GLU A 91 -20.11 10.22 1.48
CA GLU A 91 -19.74 9.94 0.09
C GLU A 91 -18.36 9.27 0.01
N ARG A 92 -17.38 9.80 0.75
CA ARG A 92 -16.04 9.23 0.83
C ARG A 92 -16.04 7.79 1.33
N GLU A 93 -16.89 7.47 2.31
CA GLU A 93 -17.05 6.10 2.78
C GLU A 93 -17.59 5.17 1.68
N ARG A 94 -18.55 5.64 0.87
CA ARG A 94 -19.04 4.88 -0.29
C ARG A 94 -17.95 4.69 -1.35
N VAL A 95 -17.10 5.70 -1.58
CA VAL A 95 -15.96 5.60 -2.51
C VAL A 95 -14.96 4.57 -1.98
N ARG A 96 -14.60 4.63 -0.68
CA ARG A 96 -13.71 3.67 -0.03
C ARG A 96 -14.18 2.24 -0.25
N ALA A 97 -15.41 1.91 0.14
CA ALA A 97 -15.94 0.56 0.02
C ALA A 97 -15.90 0.04 -1.43
N LYS A 98 -16.16 0.91 -2.42
CA LYS A 98 -16.05 0.55 -3.84
C LYS A 98 -14.60 0.32 -4.28
N MET A 99 -13.68 1.20 -3.90
CA MET A 99 -12.25 1.06 -4.20
C MET A 99 -11.67 -0.22 -3.59
N GLU A 100 -11.99 -0.50 -2.33
CA GLU A 100 -11.53 -1.71 -1.64
C GLU A 100 -11.99 -2.97 -2.36
N ARG A 101 -13.28 -3.00 -2.74
CA ARG A 101 -13.85 -4.11 -3.50
C ARG A 101 -13.16 -4.29 -4.86
N ILE A 102 -13.01 -3.23 -5.63
CA ILE A 102 -12.38 -3.28 -6.96
C ILE A 102 -10.90 -3.67 -6.85
N ASN A 103 -10.20 -3.15 -5.85
CA ASN A 103 -8.81 -3.51 -5.61
C ASN A 103 -8.68 -5.01 -5.29
N ALA A 104 -9.56 -5.56 -4.45
CA ALA A 104 -9.59 -6.99 -4.17
C ALA A 104 -9.92 -7.82 -5.42
N GLU A 105 -10.93 -7.43 -6.20
CA GLU A 105 -11.33 -8.09 -7.45
C GLU A 105 -10.18 -8.10 -8.47
N ARG A 106 -9.52 -6.96 -8.67
CA ARG A 106 -8.35 -6.82 -9.55
C ARG A 106 -7.20 -7.68 -9.07
N SER A 107 -6.85 -7.60 -7.79
CA SER A 107 -5.74 -8.37 -7.22
C SER A 107 -5.95 -9.88 -7.40
N ALA A 108 -7.20 -10.34 -7.25
CA ALA A 108 -7.57 -11.72 -7.51
C ALA A 108 -7.40 -12.08 -8.99
N GLN A 109 -7.83 -11.18 -9.89
CA GLN A 109 -7.69 -11.38 -11.33
C GLN A 109 -6.23 -11.43 -11.76
N ASP A 110 -5.38 -10.52 -11.28
CA ASP A 110 -3.94 -10.54 -11.54
C ASP A 110 -3.31 -11.88 -11.09
N LEU A 111 -3.74 -12.39 -9.92
CA LEU A 111 -3.28 -13.69 -9.42
C LEU A 111 -3.77 -14.87 -10.28
N ARG A 112 -4.96 -14.78 -10.88
CA ARG A 112 -5.48 -15.78 -11.84
C ARG A 112 -4.68 -15.75 -13.13
N ASP A 113 -4.48 -14.56 -13.69
CA ASP A 113 -3.85 -14.37 -15.00
C ASP A 113 -2.36 -14.78 -14.97
N HIS A 114 -1.71 -14.61 -13.81
CA HIS A 114 -0.31 -15.01 -13.61
C HIS A 114 -0.12 -16.29 -12.80
N ALA A 115 -1.15 -17.12 -12.62
CA ALA A 115 -1.09 -18.29 -11.76
C ALA A 115 0.07 -19.24 -12.08
N ASP A 116 0.41 -19.40 -13.37
CA ASP A 116 1.50 -20.26 -13.83
C ASP A 116 2.90 -19.64 -13.69
N GLU A 117 2.98 -18.32 -13.47
CA GLU A 117 4.23 -17.57 -13.33
C GLU A 117 4.54 -17.25 -11.85
N THR A 118 3.56 -17.42 -10.97
CA THR A 118 3.74 -17.17 -9.53
C THR A 118 4.54 -18.26 -8.83
N LEU A 119 5.37 -17.83 -7.89
CA LEU A 119 6.09 -18.67 -6.95
C LEU A 119 5.53 -18.49 -5.53
N VAL A 120 5.88 -19.42 -4.65
CA VAL A 120 5.65 -19.30 -3.20
C VAL A 120 7.00 -19.12 -2.52
N ALA A 121 7.27 -17.91 -2.04
CA ALA A 121 8.45 -17.60 -1.26
C ALA A 121 8.12 -17.59 0.24
N ARG A 122 9.15 -17.72 1.07
CA ARG A 122 9.02 -17.53 2.52
C ARG A 122 8.83 -16.05 2.84
N LEU A 123 7.88 -15.74 3.72
CA LEU A 123 7.69 -14.38 4.20
C LEU A 123 8.86 -13.98 5.12
N ASP A 124 9.54 -12.87 4.79
CA ASP A 124 10.63 -12.30 5.59
C ASP A 124 10.49 -10.77 5.76
N ASP A 125 11.52 -10.13 6.34
CA ASP A 125 11.54 -8.68 6.56
C ASP A 125 11.62 -7.86 5.27
N ASP A 126 12.29 -8.36 4.22
CA ASP A 126 12.41 -7.67 2.94
C ASP A 126 11.09 -7.75 2.17
N GLU A 127 10.40 -8.90 2.21
CA GLU A 127 9.04 -9.09 1.68
C GLU A 127 8.04 -8.14 2.32
N LEU A 128 8.06 -8.02 3.65
CA LEU A 128 7.21 -7.08 4.38
C LEU A 128 7.57 -5.63 4.04
N SER A 129 8.86 -5.30 3.98
CA SER A 129 9.35 -3.96 3.64
C SER A 129 8.85 -3.52 2.26
N SER A 130 8.93 -4.39 1.24
CA SER A 130 8.47 -4.11 -0.13
C SER A 130 6.98 -3.74 -0.22
N THR A 131 6.19 -4.07 0.80
CA THR A 131 4.72 -3.95 0.81
C THR A 131 4.23 -2.85 1.77
N VAL A 132 5.14 -2.12 2.43
CA VAL A 132 4.78 -1.07 3.39
C VAL A 132 3.98 0.04 2.71
N GLY A 133 2.83 0.39 3.29
CA GLY A 133 1.98 1.46 2.78
C GLY A 133 1.00 1.05 1.67
N ILE A 134 1.15 -0.15 1.11
CA ILE A 134 0.20 -0.71 0.14
C ILE A 134 -1.05 -1.18 0.88
N LEU A 135 -2.22 -0.87 0.32
CA LEU A 135 -3.50 -1.34 0.85
C LEU A 135 -3.64 -2.85 0.62
N ALA A 136 -3.95 -3.58 1.68
CA ALA A 136 -4.28 -5.00 1.60
C ALA A 136 -5.79 -5.19 1.74
N ALA A 137 -6.34 -6.14 0.99
CA ALA A 137 -7.65 -6.73 1.27
C ALA A 137 -7.57 -7.65 2.50
N LYS A 138 -7.08 -7.11 3.62
CA LYS A 138 -7.08 -7.72 4.94
C LYS A 138 -8.07 -6.95 5.81
N VAL A 139 -8.99 -7.69 6.41
CA VAL A 139 -10.05 -7.13 7.24
C VAL A 139 -9.56 -6.87 8.67
N CYS A 140 -9.81 -5.67 9.18
CA CYS A 140 -9.54 -5.29 10.55
C CYS A 140 -10.48 -6.06 11.49
N PRO A 141 -9.96 -6.82 12.47
CA PRO A 141 -10.80 -7.61 13.37
C PRO A 141 -11.70 -6.76 14.29
N ALA A 142 -11.40 -5.47 14.46
CA ALA A 142 -12.14 -4.59 15.35
C ALA A 142 -13.32 -3.86 14.68
N CYS A 143 -13.20 -3.51 13.39
CA CYS A 143 -14.19 -2.66 12.71
C CYS A 143 -14.57 -3.13 11.30
N GLY A 144 -13.92 -4.17 10.75
CA GLY A 144 -14.22 -4.67 9.41
C GLY A 144 -13.55 -3.92 8.25
N GLY A 145 -12.95 -2.75 8.48
CA GLY A 145 -12.28 -1.97 7.42
C GLY A 145 -10.94 -2.56 6.98
N THR A 146 -10.33 -2.01 5.93
CA THR A 146 -9.07 -2.53 5.41
C THR A 146 -7.87 -2.27 6.31
N MET A 147 -6.82 -3.04 6.09
CA MET A 147 -5.55 -2.89 6.79
C MET A 147 -4.40 -2.73 5.82
N ARG A 148 -3.32 -2.14 6.32
CA ARG A 148 -2.03 -2.05 5.62
C ARG A 148 -0.90 -2.44 6.55
N ILE A 149 0.25 -2.71 5.97
CA ILE A 149 1.48 -2.95 6.73
C ILE A 149 2.12 -1.61 7.06
N ARG A 150 2.46 -1.43 8.33
CA ARG A 150 3.39 -0.40 8.79
C ARG A 150 4.65 -1.02 9.33
N GLN A 151 5.70 -0.24 9.14
CA GLN A 151 7.03 -0.56 9.57
C GLN A 151 7.41 0.28 10.78
N GLY A 152 7.90 -0.38 11.82
CA GLY A 152 8.42 0.21 13.04
C GLY A 152 9.95 0.23 13.08
N PRO A 153 10.52 0.57 14.25
CA PRO A 153 11.96 0.56 14.44
C PRO A 153 12.52 -0.86 14.36
N VAL A 154 13.83 -0.94 14.10
CA VAL A 154 14.58 -2.19 14.24
C VAL A 154 14.61 -2.59 15.71
N ALA A 155 14.25 -3.84 16.00
CA ALA A 155 14.28 -4.37 17.36
C ALA A 155 15.75 -4.60 17.76
N SER A 156 16.17 -4.02 18.89
CA SER A 156 17.56 -4.04 19.36
C SER A 156 18.08 -5.43 19.72
N ASP A 157 17.18 -6.35 20.05
CA ASP A 157 17.46 -7.72 20.48
C ASP A 157 17.71 -8.68 19.30
N THR A 158 16.97 -8.51 18.21
CA THR A 158 16.98 -9.42 17.06
C THR A 158 17.63 -8.81 15.83
N GLY A 159 17.79 -7.49 15.77
CA GLY A 159 18.20 -6.78 14.57
C GLY A 159 17.13 -6.81 13.46
N ILE A 160 15.95 -7.35 13.75
CA ILE A 160 14.84 -7.49 12.79
C ILE A 160 13.91 -6.28 12.93
N ARG A 161 13.43 -5.80 11.80
CA ARG A 161 12.48 -4.69 11.78
C ARG A 161 11.10 -5.12 12.26
N ARG A 162 10.47 -4.29 13.08
CA ARG A 162 9.11 -4.57 13.58
C ARG A 162 8.08 -4.22 12.52
N PHE A 163 7.09 -5.09 12.31
CA PHE A 163 5.96 -4.83 11.44
C PHE A 163 4.65 -4.99 12.20
N TYR A 164 3.62 -4.31 11.72
CA TYR A 164 2.28 -4.44 12.26
C TYR A 164 1.24 -4.08 11.20
N TRP A 165 0.10 -4.74 11.28
CA TRP A 165 -1.09 -4.35 10.54
C TRP A 165 -1.74 -3.16 11.23
N GLN A 166 -2.04 -2.12 10.46
CA GLN A 166 -2.77 -0.95 10.91
C GLN A 166 -4.07 -0.83 10.12
N CYS A 167 -5.18 -0.64 10.83
CA CYS A 167 -6.46 -0.28 10.22
C CYS A 167 -6.36 1.08 9.52
N THR A 168 -6.99 1.19 8.35
CA THR A 168 -7.04 2.43 7.56
C THR A 168 -8.26 3.28 7.89
N GLU A 169 -9.26 2.73 8.59
CA GLU A 169 -10.47 3.45 8.96
C GLU A 169 -10.18 4.64 9.90
N PRO A 170 -10.83 5.80 9.69
CA PRO A 170 -10.67 7.00 10.51
C PRO A 170 -11.46 6.91 11.83
N ASN A 171 -11.45 5.75 12.48
CA ASN A 171 -12.18 5.51 13.73
C ASN A 171 -11.58 6.32 14.91
N LEU A 172 -12.47 6.81 15.77
CA LEU A 172 -12.12 7.32 17.11
C LEU A 172 -12.89 6.52 18.19
N PRO A 173 -12.19 5.84 19.11
CA PRO A 173 -10.74 5.66 19.18
C PRO A 173 -10.18 4.84 18.00
N MET A 174 -8.90 5.03 17.67
CA MET A 174 -8.23 4.27 16.61
C MET A 174 -8.23 2.77 16.93
N CYS A 175 -8.45 1.93 15.92
CA CYS A 175 -8.36 0.48 16.10
C CYS A 175 -6.96 0.04 16.54
N PRO A 176 -6.84 -0.99 17.39
CA PRO A 176 -5.56 -1.53 17.79
C PRO A 176 -4.80 -2.10 16.59
N TYR A 177 -3.47 -1.97 16.62
CA TYR A 177 -2.61 -2.62 15.62
C TYR A 177 -2.50 -4.12 15.92
N VAL A 178 -2.29 -4.92 14.86
CA VAL A 178 -2.01 -6.36 15.01
C VAL A 178 -0.54 -6.60 14.71
N LYS A 179 0.19 -7.17 15.67
CA LYS A 179 1.62 -7.43 15.52
C LYS A 179 1.87 -8.41 14.37
N LEU A 180 2.86 -8.10 13.54
CA LEU A 180 3.31 -8.94 12.43
C LEU A 180 4.81 -9.22 12.59
N ASP A 181 5.15 -10.45 12.94
CA ASP A 181 6.53 -10.86 13.20
C ASP A 181 6.98 -11.86 12.13
N PRO A 182 7.77 -11.43 11.13
CA PRO A 182 8.19 -12.32 10.03
C PRO A 182 9.00 -13.52 10.51
N SER A 183 9.65 -13.44 11.68
CA SER A 183 10.50 -14.51 12.20
C SER A 183 9.71 -15.65 12.85
N LYS A 184 8.48 -15.38 13.32
CA LYS A 184 7.68 -16.32 14.11
C LYS A 184 6.58 -17.00 13.31
N VAL A 185 6.30 -16.53 12.10
CA VAL A 185 5.22 -17.05 11.27
C VAL A 185 5.85 -17.94 10.19
N ASN A 186 5.39 -19.19 10.09
CA ASN A 186 5.72 -20.04 8.94
C ASN A 186 4.87 -19.65 7.72
N ALA A 187 4.81 -18.36 7.42
CA ALA A 187 3.99 -17.79 6.36
C ALA A 187 4.74 -17.80 5.03
N GLY A 188 3.96 -17.90 3.97
CA GLY A 188 4.42 -17.73 2.60
C GLY A 188 3.91 -16.44 1.99
N VAL A 189 4.53 -16.07 0.88
CA VAL A 189 4.05 -15.05 -0.04
C VAL A 189 3.97 -15.66 -1.44
N VAL A 190 2.78 -15.60 -2.02
CA VAL A 190 2.54 -15.87 -3.43
C VAL A 190 2.83 -14.58 -4.18
N ARG A 191 3.75 -14.60 -5.14
CA ARG A 191 4.04 -13.47 -6.02
C ARG A 191 4.73 -13.90 -7.31
N LEU A 192 4.83 -13.01 -8.27
CA LEU A 192 5.76 -13.15 -9.40
C LEU A 192 7.21 -13.17 -8.92
N ALA A 193 8.09 -13.71 -9.77
CA ALA A 193 9.52 -13.63 -9.56
C ALA A 193 9.98 -12.16 -9.49
N ASP A 194 10.81 -11.85 -8.51
CA ASP A 194 11.35 -10.53 -8.27
C ASP A 194 12.84 -10.66 -7.91
N PRO A 195 13.77 -10.32 -8.82
CA PRO A 195 15.20 -10.33 -8.55
C PRO A 195 15.62 -9.57 -7.28
N ASP A 196 14.91 -8.52 -6.90
CA ASP A 196 15.18 -7.73 -5.69
C ASP A 196 14.76 -8.44 -4.39
N LEU A 197 14.07 -9.58 -4.49
CA LEU A 197 13.63 -10.41 -3.36
C LEU A 197 14.13 -11.86 -3.47
N ASP A 198 14.38 -12.36 -4.67
CA ASP A 198 14.78 -13.75 -4.95
C ASP A 198 16.31 -13.93 -4.99
N THR A 199 17.06 -12.90 -5.36
CA THR A 199 18.55 -12.92 -5.29
C THR A 199 18.98 -13.08 -3.83
N PRO A 200 19.95 -13.94 -3.45
CA PRO A 200 20.36 -14.10 -2.06
C PRO A 200 20.65 -12.77 -1.34
N LYS A 201 20.20 -12.63 -0.09
CA LYS A 201 20.25 -11.37 0.67
C LYS A 201 21.66 -10.73 0.73
N GLU A 202 22.70 -11.55 0.83
CA GLU A 202 24.09 -11.09 0.80
C GLU A 202 24.47 -10.47 -0.54
N GLN A 203 24.07 -11.09 -1.66
CA GLN A 203 24.27 -10.54 -3.00
C GLN A 203 23.47 -9.25 -3.20
N ARG A 204 22.20 -9.20 -2.78
CA ARG A 204 21.40 -7.95 -2.86
C ARG A 204 22.05 -6.80 -2.13
N ARG A 205 22.56 -7.06 -0.93
CA ARG A 205 23.31 -6.07 -0.13
C ARG A 205 24.61 -5.66 -0.82
N ALA A 206 25.34 -6.60 -1.40
CA ALA A 206 26.55 -6.28 -2.16
C ALA A 206 26.25 -5.39 -3.37
N VAL A 207 25.17 -5.66 -4.11
CA VAL A 207 24.70 -4.82 -5.22
C VAL A 207 24.31 -3.42 -4.73
N TRP A 208 23.48 -3.34 -3.69
CA TRP A 208 23.04 -2.06 -3.12
C TRP A 208 24.19 -1.20 -2.59
N ASN A 209 25.28 -1.80 -2.11
CA ASN A 209 26.43 -1.08 -1.58
C ASN A 209 27.36 -0.52 -2.67
N ARG A 210 27.11 -0.80 -3.95
CA ARG A 210 27.90 -0.24 -5.05
C ARG A 210 27.49 1.22 -5.31
N ASN A 211 28.48 2.11 -5.40
CA ASN A 211 28.24 3.55 -5.57
C ASN A 211 27.51 3.90 -6.87
N ASP A 212 27.82 3.20 -7.97
CA ASP A 212 27.15 3.40 -9.25
C ASP A 212 25.67 3.01 -9.19
N VAL A 213 25.35 1.88 -8.54
CA VAL A 213 23.96 1.43 -8.32
C VAL A 213 23.19 2.41 -7.45
N ILE A 214 23.79 2.92 -6.37
CA ILE A 214 23.16 3.94 -5.51
C ILE A 214 22.88 5.21 -6.30
N ALA A 215 23.86 5.70 -7.08
CA ALA A 215 23.72 6.92 -7.85
C ALA A 215 22.65 6.80 -8.95
N GLU A 216 22.65 5.68 -9.69
CA GLU A 216 21.63 5.37 -10.69
C GLU A 216 20.24 5.27 -10.05
N THR A 217 20.11 4.50 -8.97
CA THR A 217 18.85 4.35 -8.24
C THR A 217 18.34 5.71 -7.75
N HIS A 218 19.24 6.55 -7.24
CA HIS A 218 18.89 7.89 -6.81
C HIS A 218 18.36 8.74 -7.98
N GLY A 219 19.00 8.65 -9.15
CA GLY A 219 18.55 9.33 -10.37
C GLY A 219 17.14 8.88 -10.80
N ARG A 220 16.90 7.57 -10.84
CA ARG A 220 15.60 6.97 -11.19
C ARG A 220 14.49 7.41 -10.24
N VAL A 221 14.73 7.31 -8.92
CA VAL A 221 13.78 7.77 -7.90
C VAL A 221 13.43 9.26 -8.08
N ARG A 222 14.40 10.10 -8.49
CA ARG A 222 14.17 11.53 -8.74
C ARG A 222 13.33 11.81 -9.97
N GLN A 223 13.35 10.94 -10.98
CA GLN A 223 12.55 11.10 -12.20
C GLN A 223 11.05 10.94 -11.92
N HIS A 224 10.69 10.22 -10.86
CA HIS A 224 9.32 9.94 -10.45
C HIS A 224 8.78 10.85 -9.33
N LEU A 225 9.47 11.95 -9.02
CA LEU A 225 8.97 12.90 -8.02
C LEU A 225 7.69 13.59 -8.50
N GLY A 226 6.66 13.54 -7.67
CA GLY A 226 5.35 14.11 -7.99
C GLY A 226 4.42 13.17 -8.78
N ASP A 227 4.90 12.02 -9.23
CA ASP A 227 4.06 11.01 -9.88
C ASP A 227 3.09 10.37 -8.88
N ASP A 228 1.92 9.97 -9.37
CA ASP A 228 0.93 9.25 -8.57
C ASP A 228 1.27 7.77 -8.48
N ASP A 229 1.46 7.24 -7.27
CA ASP A 229 1.54 5.80 -7.05
C ASP A 229 0.16 5.25 -6.67
N LYS A 230 -0.52 4.66 -7.65
CA LYS A 230 -1.89 4.14 -7.49
C LYS A 230 -2.01 2.98 -6.50
N GLN A 231 -0.91 2.34 -6.11
CA GLN A 231 -0.91 1.27 -5.09
C GLN A 231 -0.69 1.80 -3.67
N VAL A 232 -0.14 3.02 -3.54
CA VAL A 232 0.10 3.68 -2.26
C VAL A 232 -0.94 4.77 -2.05
N VAL A 233 -2.03 4.45 -1.37
CA VAL A 233 -3.20 5.33 -1.24
C VAL A 233 -3.32 5.92 0.16
N CYS A 234 -3.64 7.22 0.25
CA CYS A 234 -3.95 7.87 1.52
C CYS A 234 -5.27 7.32 2.07
N PRO A 235 -5.33 6.79 3.30
CA PRO A 235 -6.56 6.21 3.85
C PRO A 235 -7.62 7.26 4.19
N ARG A 236 -7.19 8.51 4.41
CA ARG A 236 -8.07 9.63 4.79
C ARG A 236 -8.72 10.29 3.58
N HIS A 237 -7.94 10.47 2.51
CA HIS A 237 -8.37 11.20 1.31
C HIS A 237 -8.68 10.29 0.12
N LEU A 238 -8.29 9.01 0.20
CA LEU A 238 -8.42 8.02 -0.88
C LEU A 238 -7.67 8.41 -2.17
N LEU A 239 -6.70 9.30 -2.06
CA LEU A 239 -5.86 9.76 -3.17
C LEU A 239 -4.60 8.90 -3.30
N PRO A 240 -4.13 8.62 -4.53
CA PRO A 240 -2.78 8.14 -4.74
C PRO A 240 -1.79 9.09 -4.09
N MET A 241 -0.80 8.53 -3.41
CA MET A 241 0.24 9.32 -2.77
C MET A 241 1.33 9.65 -3.78
N LYS A 242 1.92 10.82 -3.60
CA LYS A 242 3.01 11.29 -4.45
C LYS A 242 4.33 11.16 -3.72
N LEU A 243 5.34 10.76 -4.46
CA LEU A 243 6.70 10.73 -3.95
C LEU A 243 7.29 12.14 -3.93
N LEU A 244 7.75 12.61 -2.77
CA LEU A 244 8.41 13.90 -2.63
C LEU A 244 9.71 13.81 -1.80
N PRO A 245 10.62 14.79 -1.96
CA PRO A 245 11.75 14.94 -1.06
C PRO A 245 11.29 15.26 0.37
N LYS A 246 11.98 14.67 1.35
CA LYS A 246 11.80 15.04 2.76
C LYS A 246 12.34 16.45 2.99
N ARG A 247 11.68 17.20 3.90
CA ARG A 247 12.14 18.56 4.28
C ARG A 247 13.58 18.57 4.80
N ASN A 248 13.99 17.53 5.54
CA ASN A 248 15.33 17.37 6.10
C ASN A 248 16.01 16.14 5.50
N GLN A 249 16.34 16.21 4.21
CA GLN A 249 16.98 15.09 3.50
C GLN A 249 18.44 14.88 3.97
N GLY A 250 18.83 13.62 4.18
CA GLY A 250 20.20 13.24 4.59
C GLY A 250 21.17 13.03 3.43
N GLY A 251 20.71 13.23 2.19
CA GLY A 251 21.51 13.11 0.96
C GLY A 251 21.66 11.69 0.44
N ARG A 252 21.15 10.67 1.15
CA ARG A 252 21.11 9.27 0.71
C ARG A 252 19.71 8.91 0.26
N VAL A 253 19.58 7.96 -0.66
CA VAL A 253 18.26 7.54 -1.19
C VAL A 253 17.28 7.19 -0.06
N LEU A 254 17.71 6.41 0.94
CA LEU A 254 16.87 5.89 2.02
C LEU A 254 16.51 6.92 3.12
N ASP A 255 17.01 8.15 3.03
CA ASP A 255 16.70 9.21 3.99
C ASP A 255 16.20 10.50 3.32
N SER A 256 16.00 10.47 2.00
CA SER A 256 15.71 11.66 1.21
C SER A 256 14.27 11.73 0.71
N TYR A 257 13.51 10.63 0.73
CA TYR A 257 12.18 10.59 0.12
C TYR A 257 11.07 10.03 1.02
N GLU A 258 9.86 10.56 0.83
CA GLU A 258 8.64 10.07 1.48
C GLU A 258 7.45 10.18 0.51
N TYR A 259 6.53 9.24 0.59
CA TYR A 259 5.20 9.39 -0.01
C TYR A 259 4.38 10.33 0.86
N VAL A 260 3.70 11.29 0.24
CA VAL A 260 2.80 12.22 0.91
C VAL A 260 1.42 12.24 0.26
N CYS A 261 0.40 12.52 1.06
CA CYS A 261 -0.91 12.91 0.57
C CYS A 261 -0.96 14.43 0.36
N LEU A 262 -1.47 14.89 -0.77
CA LEU A 262 -1.68 16.32 -1.04
C LEU A 262 -3.07 16.83 -0.67
N GLY A 263 -3.95 15.98 -0.12
CA GLY A 263 -5.24 16.42 0.40
C GLY A 263 -5.12 17.29 1.65
N VAL A 264 -6.20 17.97 2.03
CA VAL A 264 -6.28 18.81 3.23
C VAL A 264 -7.33 18.29 4.20
N THR A 265 -7.19 18.59 5.49
CA THR A 265 -8.20 18.29 6.50
C THR A 265 -9.38 19.25 6.39
N THR A 266 -10.49 18.94 7.08
CA THR A 266 -11.65 19.82 7.25
C THR A 266 -11.31 21.22 7.75
N ASP A 267 -10.16 21.40 8.41
CA ASP A 267 -9.69 22.68 8.96
C ASP A 267 -8.72 23.39 8.00
N GLY A 268 -8.54 22.85 6.80
CA GLY A 268 -7.68 23.38 5.75
C GLY A 268 -6.19 23.18 6.01
N LYS A 269 -5.81 22.27 6.91
CA LYS A 269 -4.41 21.89 7.14
C LYS A 269 -3.99 20.81 6.16
N ALA A 270 -2.73 20.83 5.73
CA ALA A 270 -2.20 19.76 4.89
C ALA A 270 -2.33 18.39 5.58
N CYS A 271 -2.63 17.34 4.81
CA CYS A 271 -2.67 15.99 5.34
C CYS A 271 -1.30 15.57 5.87
N GLU A 272 -1.26 15.16 7.14
CA GLU A 272 -0.02 14.72 7.78
C GLU A 272 0.33 13.25 7.48
N TYR A 273 -0.47 12.59 6.63
CA TYR A 273 -0.24 11.19 6.28
C TYR A 273 0.96 11.03 5.34
N LYS A 274 1.96 10.28 5.78
CA LYS A 274 3.21 10.04 5.06
C LYS A 274 3.77 8.64 5.27
N ILE A 275 4.55 8.16 4.30
CA ILE A 275 5.27 6.88 4.34
C ILE A 275 6.72 7.11 3.90
N ASP A 276 7.67 6.82 4.77
CA ASP A 276 9.10 6.93 4.46
C ASP A 276 9.59 5.81 3.53
N LEU A 277 10.40 6.17 2.54
CA LEU A 277 11.25 5.24 1.78
C LEU A 277 12.57 5.07 2.51
N GLN A 278 12.68 3.99 3.29
CA GLN A 278 13.76 3.81 4.28
C GLN A 278 14.51 2.48 4.14
N THR A 279 14.17 1.66 3.15
CA THR A 279 14.82 0.37 2.90
C THR A 279 14.97 0.10 1.41
N MET A 280 15.98 -0.68 1.03
CA MET A 280 16.21 -1.07 -0.36
C MET A 280 15.00 -1.81 -0.98
N PRO A 281 14.34 -2.78 -0.29
CA PRO A 281 13.14 -3.41 -0.84
C PRO A 281 11.97 -2.45 -1.10
N GLN A 282 11.81 -1.40 -0.29
CA GLN A 282 10.79 -0.38 -0.57
C GLN A 282 11.11 0.42 -1.84
N VAL A 283 12.37 0.78 -2.06
CA VAL A 283 12.81 1.49 -3.26
C VAL A 283 12.68 0.61 -4.49
N ALA A 284 13.13 -0.64 -4.42
CA ALA A 284 12.98 -1.61 -5.51
C ALA A 284 11.51 -1.83 -5.88
N ALA A 285 10.63 -2.00 -4.88
CA ALA A 285 9.20 -2.17 -5.12
C ALA A 285 8.55 -0.93 -5.73
N MET A 286 8.97 0.28 -5.30
CA MET A 286 8.52 1.53 -5.93
C MET A 286 8.91 1.56 -7.41
N LEU A 287 10.18 1.31 -7.73
CA LEU A 287 10.67 1.33 -9.11
C LEU A 287 9.98 0.27 -9.96
N ARG A 288 9.78 -0.93 -9.42
CA ARG A 288 9.05 -2.00 -10.12
C ARG A 288 7.62 -1.60 -10.46
N ARG A 289 6.93 -0.85 -9.58
CA ARG A 289 5.57 -0.36 -9.84
C ARG A 289 5.53 0.77 -10.86
N THR A 290 6.55 1.62 -10.92
CA THR A 290 6.58 2.80 -11.81
C THR A 290 7.21 2.50 -13.18
N GLU A 291 8.24 1.65 -13.22
CA GLU A 291 9.07 1.36 -14.39
C GLU A 291 8.93 -0.09 -14.89
N GLY A 292 8.29 -0.99 -14.12
CA GLY A 292 8.20 -2.42 -14.41
C GLY A 292 9.42 -3.24 -13.95
N GLU A 293 10.50 -2.57 -13.53
CA GLU A 293 11.75 -3.18 -13.08
C GLU A 293 12.26 -2.53 -11.79
N GLY A 294 12.87 -3.34 -10.91
CA GLY A 294 13.44 -2.86 -9.66
C GLY A 294 14.90 -2.41 -9.77
N ILE A 295 15.71 -2.68 -8.75
CA ILE A 295 17.13 -2.28 -8.71
C ILE A 295 17.99 -3.34 -9.39
N ILE A 296 17.73 -4.61 -9.10
CA ILE A 296 18.44 -5.75 -9.70
C ILE A 296 17.75 -6.10 -11.02
N ARG A 297 18.47 -5.91 -12.14
CA ARG A 297 18.02 -6.25 -13.49
C ARG A 297 18.59 -7.61 -13.93
N HIS A 298 17.78 -8.40 -14.63
CA HIS A 298 18.19 -9.63 -15.32
C HIS A 298 17.78 -9.57 -16.78
#